data_AF-A0A9D9LMA4-F1
#
_entry.id   AF-A0A9D9LMA4-F1
#
_cell.length_a   1.000
_cell.length_b   1.000
_cell.length_c   1.000
_cell.angle_alpha   90.00
_cell.angle_beta   90.00
_cell.angle_gamma   90.00
#
_symmetry.space_group_name_H-M   'P 1'
#
loop_
_entity.id
_entity.type
_entity.pdbx_description
1 polymer ?
#
loop_
_entity_poly.entity_id
_entity_poly.type
_entity_poly.pdbx_seq_one_letter_code
_entity_poly.pdbx_strand_id
1 'polypeptide(L)'
;MTVRKATAADIGEILEIYSSAKEFMRATGNPTQWQSGGPSEESLSADIAEGCSYVLCEGSEILASYFFKVGNDKAYGKIYSGAWKS
;
A
#
# COMPACT_ATOMS: atom_id res chain seq x y z
N MET A 1 0.57 20.06 2.46
CA MET A 1 0.39 18.59 2.47
C MET A 1 -0.29 18.13 3.75
N THR A 2 -1.25 17.21 3.64
CA THR A 2 -1.99 16.62 4.77
C THR A 2 -2.08 15.11 4.63
N VAL A 3 -2.13 14.41 5.76
CA VAL A 3 -2.38 12.97 5.80
C VAL A 3 -3.79 12.74 6.33
N ARG A 4 -4.56 11.87 5.66
CA ARG A 4 -5.90 11.48 6.09
C ARG A 4 -6.15 10.00 5.80
N LYS A 5 -7.17 9.42 6.43
CA LYS A 5 -7.67 8.10 6.03
C LYS A 5 -8.18 8.16 4.59
N ALA A 6 -7.89 7.11 3.84
CA ALA A 6 -8.49 6.89 2.54
C ALA A 6 -9.98 6.56 2.70
N THR A 7 -10.75 6.89 1.68
CA THR A 7 -12.19 6.64 1.57
C THR A 7 -12.47 5.85 0.30
N ALA A 8 -13.67 5.28 0.18
CA ALA A 8 -14.05 4.54 -1.03
C ALA A 8 -13.98 5.40 -2.31
N ALA A 9 -14.14 6.72 -2.20
CA ALA A 9 -14.01 7.63 -3.34
C ALA A 9 -12.57 7.75 -3.85
N ASP A 10 -11.57 7.45 -3.01
CA ASP A 10 -10.15 7.56 -3.35
C ASP A 10 -9.61 6.30 -4.06
N ILE A 11 -10.39 5.21 -4.15
CA ILE A 11 -9.93 3.90 -4.64
C ILE A 11 -9.33 4.00 -6.04
N GLY A 12 -10.01 4.68 -6.98
CA GLY A 12 -9.54 4.81 -8.35
C GLY A 12 -8.17 5.47 -8.45
N GLU A 13 -7.99 6.60 -7.77
CA GLU A 13 -6.73 7.37 -7.78
C GLU A 13 -5.58 6.57 -7.11
N ILE A 14 -5.88 5.86 -6.02
CA ILE A 14 -4.89 4.99 -5.37
C ILE A 14 -4.47 3.83 -6.27
N LEU A 15 -5.41 3.22 -7.03
CA LEU A 15 -5.08 2.14 -7.95
C LEU A 15 -4.19 2.61 -9.11
N GLU A 16 -4.37 3.85 -9.59
CA GLU A 16 -3.46 4.46 -10.57
C GLU A 16 -2.04 4.64 -9.99
N ILE A 17 -1.94 5.13 -8.74
CA ILE A 17 -0.65 5.22 -8.03
C ILE A 17 0.02 3.83 -7.93
N TYR A 18 -0.74 2.78 -7.62
CA TYR A 18 -0.21 1.42 -7.59
C TYR A 18 0.25 0.94 -8.96
N SER A 19 -0.46 1.30 -10.03
CA SER A 19 -0.06 0.98 -11.41
C SER A 19 1.30 1.61 -11.74
N SER A 20 1.45 2.92 -11.52
CA SER A 20 2.71 3.63 -11.74
C SER A 20 3.85 3.07 -10.88
N ALA A 21 3.58 2.72 -9.62
CA ALA A 21 4.57 2.10 -8.75
C ALA A 21 5.02 0.70 -9.25
N LYS A 22 4.10 -0.12 -9.76
CA LYS A 22 4.41 -1.43 -10.38
C LYS A 22 5.32 -1.28 -11.60
N GLU A 23 5.03 -0.29 -12.46
CA GLU A 23 5.88 0.01 -13.61
C GLU A 23 7.28 0.46 -13.20
N PHE A 24 7.37 1.37 -12.22
CA PHE A 24 8.64 1.84 -11.69
C PHE A 24 9.48 0.69 -11.12
N MET A 25 8.90 -0.16 -10.27
CA MET A 25 9.61 -1.30 -9.69
C MET A 25 10.11 -2.29 -10.74
N ARG A 26 9.34 -2.54 -11.81
CA ARG A 26 9.79 -3.36 -12.95
C ARG A 26 10.98 -2.72 -13.66
N ALA A 27 10.95 -1.40 -13.85
CA ALA A 27 12.03 -0.66 -14.52
C ALA A 27 13.31 -0.57 -13.68
N THR A 28 13.21 -0.55 -12.35
CA THR A 28 14.36 -0.36 -11.44
C THR A 28 14.89 -1.64 -10.81
N GLY A 29 14.58 -2.81 -11.37
CA GLY A 29 15.17 -4.08 -10.94
C GLY A 29 14.53 -4.74 -9.71
N ASN A 30 13.29 -4.35 -9.36
CA ASN A 30 12.47 -5.02 -8.36
C ASN A 30 11.19 -5.59 -9.00
N PRO A 31 11.29 -6.42 -10.06
CA PRO A 31 10.12 -6.82 -10.80
C PRO A 31 9.21 -7.73 -10.01
N THR A 32 9.72 -8.48 -9.01
CA THR A 32 9.01 -9.55 -8.27
C THR A 32 8.04 -9.04 -7.22
N GLN A 33 8.27 -7.85 -6.67
CA GLN A 33 7.32 -7.21 -5.79
C GLN A 33 6.03 -6.94 -6.55
N TRP A 34 4.89 -7.41 -6.01
CA TRP A 34 3.55 -7.21 -6.58
C TRP A 34 3.25 -7.90 -7.93
N GLN A 35 4.04 -8.92 -8.34
CA GLN A 35 3.74 -9.69 -9.56
C GLN A 35 2.48 -10.56 -9.48
N SER A 36 2.13 -11.05 -8.29
CA SER A 36 1.12 -12.10 -8.10
C SER A 36 -0.24 -11.62 -7.57
N GLY A 37 -0.55 -10.31 -7.66
CA GLY A 37 -1.91 -9.82 -7.42
C GLY A 37 -2.11 -8.83 -6.26
N GLY A 38 -1.07 -8.13 -5.81
CA GLY A 38 -1.18 -7.12 -4.75
C GLY A 38 -0.66 -5.74 -5.17
N PRO A 39 -1.13 -4.65 -4.56
CA PRO A 39 -2.44 -4.54 -3.94
C PRO A 39 -3.53 -4.63 -5.03
N SER A 40 -4.63 -5.31 -4.74
CA SER A 40 -5.86 -5.35 -5.54
C SER A 40 -6.89 -4.36 -4.99
N GLU A 41 -7.93 -4.05 -5.78
CA GLU A 41 -9.06 -3.23 -5.33
C GLU A 41 -9.75 -3.83 -4.10
N GLU A 42 -9.88 -5.16 -4.06
CA GLU A 42 -10.48 -5.88 -2.93
C GLU A 42 -9.67 -5.70 -1.65
N SER A 43 -8.34 -5.84 -1.73
CA SER A 43 -7.46 -5.62 -0.58
C SER A 43 -7.49 -4.17 -0.09
N LEU A 44 -7.47 -3.20 -1.01
CA LEU A 44 -7.56 -1.77 -0.68
C LEU A 44 -8.91 -1.43 -0.03
N SER A 45 -10.00 -1.99 -0.56
CA SER A 45 -11.35 -1.77 -0.02
C SER A 45 -11.47 -2.31 1.41
N ALA A 46 -10.89 -3.48 1.68
CA ALA A 46 -10.83 -4.05 3.02
C ALA A 46 -10.01 -3.16 3.97
N ASP A 47 -8.83 -2.67 3.53
CA ASP A 47 -7.98 -1.78 4.34
C ASP A 47 -8.66 -0.43 4.64
N ILE A 48 -9.42 0.12 3.68
CA ILE A 48 -10.24 1.32 3.88
C ILE A 48 -11.35 1.04 4.91
N ALA A 49 -12.05 -0.08 4.79
CA ALA A 49 -13.12 -0.47 5.72
C ALA A 49 -12.60 -0.69 7.15
N GLU A 50 -11.40 -1.26 7.29
CA GLU A 50 -10.70 -1.40 8.58
C GLU A 50 -10.10 -0.08 9.09
N GLY A 51 -10.05 0.96 8.25
CA GLY A 51 -9.53 2.27 8.60
C GLY A 51 -8.01 2.31 8.77
N CYS A 52 -7.30 1.42 8.08
CA CYS A 52 -5.83 1.30 8.06
C CYS A 52 -5.20 1.75 6.73
N SER A 53 -5.97 2.21 5.76
CA SER A 53 -5.47 2.86 4.53
C SER A 53 -5.46 4.38 4.66
N TYR A 54 -4.37 5.01 4.20
CA TYR A 54 -4.13 6.46 4.32
C TYR A 54 -3.61 7.03 3.01
N VAL A 55 -3.88 8.32 2.81
CA VAL A 55 -3.39 9.10 1.67
C VAL A 55 -2.68 10.36 2.13
N LEU A 56 -1.63 10.73 1.39
CA LEU A 56 -0.97 12.03 1.48
C LEU A 56 -1.55 12.93 0.39
N CYS A 57 -2.11 14.07 0.77
CA CYS A 57 -2.74 15.00 -0.15
C CYS A 57 -2.03 16.35 -0.20
N GLU A 58 -2.06 16.99 -1.36
CA GLU A 58 -1.83 18.42 -1.53
C GLU A 58 -3.09 19.08 -2.10
N GLY A 59 -3.85 19.77 -1.25
CA GLY A 59 -5.19 20.22 -1.63
C GLY A 59 -6.13 19.03 -1.87
N SER A 60 -6.68 18.93 -3.08
CA SER A 60 -7.54 17.81 -3.51
C SER A 60 -6.78 16.65 -4.15
N GLU A 61 -5.51 16.83 -4.50
CA GLU A 61 -4.69 15.82 -5.19
C GLU A 61 -4.11 14.80 -4.21
N ILE A 62 -4.14 13.51 -4.56
CA ILE A 62 -3.48 12.45 -3.80
C ILE A 62 -2.09 12.19 -4.39
N LEU A 63 -1.07 12.42 -3.57
CA LEU A 63 0.34 12.26 -3.97
C LEU A 63 0.88 10.85 -3.65
N ALA A 64 0.35 10.20 -2.61
CA ALA A 64 0.77 8.88 -2.19
C ALA A 64 -0.32 8.17 -1.37
N SER A 65 -0.22 6.84 -1.32
CA SER A 65 -1.03 5.97 -0.47
C SER A 65 -0.13 5.07 0.37
N TYR A 66 -0.55 4.77 1.60
CA TYR A 66 0.13 3.80 2.45
C TYR A 66 -0.83 3.09 3.40
N PHE A 67 -0.45 1.87 3.77
CA PHE A 67 -1.12 1.07 4.80
C PHE A 67 -0.44 1.26 6.15
N PHE A 68 -1.23 1.49 7.20
CA PHE A 68 -0.75 1.55 8.58
C PHE A 68 -1.78 0.96 9.55
N LYS A 69 -1.36 -0.07 10.29
CA LYS A 69 -2.17 -0.73 11.31
C LYS A 69 -1.34 -0.95 12.56
N VAL A 70 -1.88 -0.54 13.71
CA VAL A 70 -1.29 -0.86 15.01
C VAL A 70 -1.75 -2.25 15.42
N GLY A 71 -0.81 -3.16 15.61
CA GLY A 71 -1.10 -4.52 16.02
C GLY A 71 0.08 -5.47 15.76
N ASN A 72 -0.13 -6.74 16.11
CA ASN A 72 0.84 -7.78 15.80
C ASN A 72 0.70 -8.21 14.34
N ASP A 73 1.80 -8.14 13.59
CA ASP A 73 1.91 -8.78 12.28
C ASP A 73 2.58 -10.14 12.44
N LYS A 74 1.99 -11.19 11.85
CA LYS A 74 2.56 -12.54 11.87
C LYS A 74 3.94 -12.58 11.20
N ALA A 75 4.19 -11.75 10.19
CA ALA A 75 5.46 -11.67 9.50
C ALA A 75 6.60 -11.23 10.43
N TYR A 76 6.30 -10.38 11.42
CA TYR A 76 7.29 -9.93 12.40
C TYR A 76 7.44 -10.88 13.60
N GLY A 77 6.59 -11.91 13.73
CA GLY A 77 6.56 -12.80 14.89
C GLY A 77 7.80 -13.71 15.03
N LYS A 78 8.63 -13.86 13.99
CA LYS A 78 9.84 -14.68 14.05
C LYS A 78 10.96 -14.13 13.16
N ILE A 79 12.17 -14.08 13.71
CA ILE A 79 13.41 -13.77 13.00
C ILE A 79 14.18 -15.07 12.75
N TYR A 80 14.69 -15.24 11.53
CA TYR A 80 15.49 -16.39 11.11
C TYR A 80 16.92 -15.91 10.85
N SER A 81 17.88 -16.41 11.63
CA SER A 81 19.31 -16.08 11.46
C SER A 81 19.60 -14.57 11.35
N GLY A 82 18.88 -13.74 12.12
CA GLY A 82 19.06 -12.28 12.13
C GLY A 82 18.23 -11.49 11.11
N ALA A 83 17.39 -12.14 10.29
CA ALA A 83 16.52 -11.47 9.32
C ALA A 83 15.06 -11.96 9.37
N TRP A 84 14.11 -11.09 9.02
CA TRP A 84 12.74 -11.51 8.68
C TRP A 84 12.71 -12.14 7.28
N LYS A 85 11.72 -13.00 7.01
CA LYS A 85 11.54 -13.54 5.67
C LYS A 85 11.00 -12.45 4.74
N SER A 86 11.64 -12.32 3.57
CA SER A 86 11.17 -11.54 2.43
C SER A 86 10.08 -12.27 1.66
#